data_AF-A0A1S3A1N0-F1
#
_entry.id   AF-A0A1S3A1N0-F1
#
_cell.length_a   1.000
_cell.length_b   1.000
_cell.length_c   1.000
_cell.angle_alpha   90.00
_cell.angle_beta   90.00
_cell.angle_gamma   90.00
#
_symmetry.space_group_name_H-M   'P 1'
#
loop_
_entity.id
_entity.type
_entity.pdbx_description
1 polymer ?
#
loop_
_entity_poly.entity_id
_entity_poly.type
_entity_poly.pdbx_seq_one_letter_code
_entity_poly.pdbx_strand_id
1 'polypeptide(L)'
;MTMNEVKESLRNIEQKCKLFQQQQFTFITALEHCRENAHDKIRPISSIGQVQNYMEHHCNNSTDRRILLMFLEICSDLNKLCQHFEAVHTGTPITNNLLEKCKTFVSHSNDLSNIRAKYPHDVVNHLSCDEAKNHYGGVVSLIPVVLDLMKEWIAHSEKLPRKVLQQGET
;
A
#
# COMPACT_ATOMS: atom_id res chain seq x y z
N MET A 1 10.44 4.25 -17.78
CA MET A 1 9.83 5.50 -17.30
C MET A 1 10.93 6.46 -16.86
N THR A 2 10.76 7.75 -17.10
CA THR A 2 11.61 8.81 -16.56
C THR A 2 11.19 9.17 -15.12
N MET A 3 12.07 9.86 -14.40
CA MET A 3 11.77 10.35 -13.04
C MET A 3 10.51 11.25 -12.98
N ASN A 4 10.18 11.98 -14.06
CA ASN A 4 8.97 12.80 -14.11
C ASN A 4 7.70 11.94 -14.22
N GLU A 5 7.72 10.92 -15.08
CA GLU A 5 6.59 9.98 -15.24
C GLU A 5 6.35 9.17 -13.95
N VAL A 6 7.42 8.85 -13.22
CA VAL A 6 7.34 8.21 -11.90
C VAL A 6 6.65 9.11 -10.88
N LYS A 7 7.04 10.39 -10.82
CA LYS A 7 6.39 11.39 -9.95
C LYS A 7 4.91 11.60 -10.28
N GLU A 8 4.57 11.62 -11.57
CA GLU A 8 3.19 11.72 -12.02
C GLU A 8 2.37 10.47 -11.63
N SER A 9 2.94 9.28 -11.82
CA SER A 9 2.32 8.02 -11.40
C SER A 9 2.06 7.98 -9.91
N LEU A 10 3.02 8.43 -9.09
CA LEU A 10 2.83 8.53 -7.64
C LEU A 10 1.69 9.51 -7.29
N ARG A 11 1.62 10.69 -7.92
CA ARG A 11 0.52 11.66 -7.71
C ARG A 11 -0.85 11.07 -8.04
N ASN A 12 -0.95 10.30 -9.11
CA ASN A 12 -2.21 9.62 -9.49
C ASN A 12 -2.61 8.57 -8.45
N ILE A 13 -1.65 7.80 -7.94
CA ILE A 13 -1.90 6.85 -6.84
C ILE A 13 -2.34 7.60 -5.57
N GLU A 14 -1.68 8.71 -5.21
CA GLU A 14 -2.06 9.52 -4.05
C GLU A 14 -3.50 10.03 -4.13
N GLN A 15 -3.98 10.42 -5.32
CA GLN A 15 -5.38 10.81 -5.52
C GLN A 15 -6.34 9.66 -5.25
N LYS A 16 -6.04 8.44 -5.75
CA LYS A 16 -6.82 7.23 -5.43
C LYS A 16 -6.79 6.93 -3.94
N CYS A 17 -5.63 7.05 -3.30
CA CYS A 17 -5.48 6.82 -1.87
C CYS A 17 -6.29 7.80 -1.03
N LYS A 18 -6.41 9.08 -1.44
CA LYS A 18 -7.28 10.06 -0.77
C LYS A 18 -8.76 9.64 -0.84
N LEU A 19 -9.22 9.19 -2.00
CA LEU A 19 -10.60 8.69 -2.17
C LEU A 19 -10.87 7.43 -1.36
N PHE A 20 -9.88 6.53 -1.27
CA PHE A 20 -9.95 5.35 -0.42
C PHE A 20 -9.98 5.70 1.07
N GLN A 21 -9.13 6.63 1.52
CA GLN A 21 -9.09 7.09 2.90
C GLN A 21 -10.42 7.70 3.36
N GLN A 22 -11.10 8.47 2.50
CA GLN A 22 -12.45 8.99 2.78
C GLN A 22 -13.50 7.89 2.97
N GLN A 23 -13.26 6.70 2.42
CA GLN A 23 -14.14 5.53 2.50
C GLN A 23 -13.58 4.44 3.44
N GLN A 24 -12.62 4.79 4.31
CA GLN A 24 -11.98 3.81 5.19
C GLN A 24 -13.01 3.09 6.07
N PHE A 25 -14.01 3.79 6.61
CA PHE A 25 -15.08 3.14 7.39
C PHE A 25 -15.79 2.04 6.59
N THR A 26 -16.15 2.32 5.33
CA THR A 26 -16.76 1.34 4.43
C THR A 26 -15.82 0.16 4.17
N PHE A 27 -14.51 0.39 4.06
CA PHE A 27 -13.53 -0.68 3.92
C PHE A 27 -13.51 -1.60 5.16
N ILE A 28 -13.53 -1.02 6.37
CA ILE A 28 -13.56 -1.80 7.62
C ILE A 28 -14.84 -2.63 7.73
N THR A 29 -15.99 -2.02 7.46
CA THR A 29 -17.28 -2.72 7.45
C THR A 29 -17.29 -3.86 6.43
N ALA A 30 -16.75 -3.64 5.22
CA ALA A 30 -16.63 -4.69 4.20
C ALA A 30 -15.77 -5.86 4.67
N LEU A 31 -14.64 -5.59 5.32
CA LEU A 31 -13.77 -6.62 5.90
C LEU A 31 -14.49 -7.38 7.02
N GLU A 32 -15.24 -6.70 7.87
CA GLU A 32 -16.03 -7.32 8.94
C GLU A 32 -17.08 -8.30 8.38
N HIS A 33 -17.88 -7.86 7.40
CA HIS A 33 -18.86 -8.72 6.74
C HIS A 33 -18.21 -9.94 6.07
N CYS A 34 -17.08 -9.75 5.39
CA CYS A 34 -16.38 -10.86 4.75
C CYS A 34 -15.82 -11.86 5.78
N ARG A 35 -15.25 -11.38 6.88
CA ARG A 35 -14.77 -12.23 7.99
C ARG A 35 -15.90 -13.02 8.63
N GLU A 36 -17.07 -12.40 8.77
CA GLU A 36 -18.28 -13.08 9.26
C GLU A 36 -18.69 -14.22 8.32
N ASN A 37 -18.78 -13.95 7.01
CA ASN A 37 -19.12 -14.96 6.01
C ASN A 37 -18.07 -16.08 5.90
N ALA A 38 -16.80 -15.76 6.15
CA ALA A 38 -15.70 -16.72 6.17
C ALA A 38 -15.59 -17.51 7.49
N HIS A 39 -16.36 -17.15 8.52
CA HIS A 39 -16.20 -17.64 9.89
C HIS A 39 -14.79 -17.43 10.47
N ASP A 40 -14.08 -16.38 10.03
CA ASP A 40 -12.70 -16.04 10.44
C ASP A 40 -12.66 -14.77 11.32
N LYS A 41 -13.47 -14.77 12.38
CA LYS A 41 -13.53 -13.65 13.34
C LYS A 41 -12.38 -13.67 14.37
N ILE A 42 -11.58 -14.74 14.40
CA ILE A 42 -10.55 -14.93 15.45
C ILE A 42 -9.22 -14.31 15.05
N ARG A 43 -8.83 -14.39 13.77
CA ARG A 43 -7.50 -13.95 13.33
C ARG A 43 -7.53 -12.52 12.79
N PRO A 44 -6.44 -11.76 12.96
CA PRO A 44 -6.25 -10.49 12.27
C PRO A 44 -6.20 -10.72 10.76
N ILE A 45 -6.51 -9.66 10.01
CA ILE A 45 -6.22 -9.63 8.58
C ILE A 45 -4.75 -9.27 8.40
N SER A 46 -3.98 -10.21 7.86
CA SER A 46 -2.51 -10.14 7.85
C SER A 46 -1.89 -10.07 6.47
N SER A 47 -2.65 -10.12 5.37
CA SER A 47 -2.06 -10.03 4.02
C SER A 47 -3.01 -9.45 2.98
N ILE A 48 -2.46 -8.92 1.89
CA ILE A 48 -3.22 -8.49 0.70
C ILE A 48 -3.99 -9.69 0.12
N GLY A 49 -3.34 -10.86 0.08
CA GLY A 49 -3.96 -12.09 -0.42
C GLY A 49 -5.19 -12.52 0.37
N GLN A 50 -5.19 -12.31 1.69
CA GLN A 50 -6.38 -12.57 2.51
C GLN A 50 -7.54 -11.63 2.14
N VAL A 51 -7.26 -10.34 1.90
CA VAL A 51 -8.28 -9.38 1.43
C VAL A 51 -8.83 -9.78 0.07
N GLN A 52 -7.97 -10.22 -0.86
CA GLN A 52 -8.41 -10.73 -2.16
C GLN A 52 -9.29 -11.98 -2.02
N ASN A 53 -8.88 -12.94 -1.20
CA ASN A 53 -9.65 -14.15 -0.95
C ASN A 53 -11.05 -13.83 -0.39
N TYR A 54 -11.13 -12.88 0.55
CA TYR A 54 -12.41 -12.38 1.07
C TYR A 54 -13.29 -11.76 -0.01
N MET A 55 -12.72 -10.89 -0.84
CA MET A 55 -13.46 -10.26 -1.94
C MET A 55 -14.00 -11.30 -2.95
N GLU A 56 -13.23 -12.34 -3.24
CA GLU A 56 -13.59 -13.35 -4.25
C GLU A 56 -14.61 -14.38 -3.74
N HIS A 57 -14.50 -14.80 -2.49
CA HIS A 57 -15.25 -15.97 -1.98
C HIS A 57 -16.25 -15.65 -0.86
N HIS A 58 -16.14 -14.48 -0.22
CA HIS A 58 -16.90 -14.16 0.98
C HIS A 58 -17.60 -12.79 0.95
N CYS A 59 -17.52 -12.08 -0.18
CA CYS A 59 -18.13 -10.77 -0.37
C CYS A 59 -19.42 -10.87 -1.20
N ASN A 60 -20.57 -10.60 -0.56
CA ASN A 60 -21.88 -10.85 -1.15
C ASN A 60 -22.60 -9.60 -1.69
N ASN A 61 -22.08 -8.39 -1.44
CA ASN A 61 -22.68 -7.15 -1.94
C ASN A 61 -21.69 -6.29 -2.72
N SER A 62 -22.23 -5.45 -3.62
CA SER A 62 -21.45 -4.65 -4.57
C SER A 62 -20.69 -3.50 -3.92
N THR A 63 -21.21 -2.91 -2.85
CA THR A 63 -20.53 -1.83 -2.12
C THR A 63 -19.24 -2.31 -1.48
N ASP A 64 -19.30 -3.44 -0.76
CA ASP A 64 -18.15 -4.08 -0.14
C ASP A 64 -17.14 -4.50 -1.20
N ARG A 65 -17.62 -5.14 -2.28
CA ARG A 65 -16.75 -5.56 -3.38
C ARG A 65 -16.00 -4.38 -3.99
N ARG A 66 -16.68 -3.24 -4.18
CA ARG A 66 -16.08 -2.02 -4.76
C ARG A 66 -14.95 -1.49 -3.90
N ILE A 67 -15.14 -1.40 -2.58
CA ILE A 67 -14.12 -0.83 -1.70
C ILE A 67 -12.93 -1.78 -1.49
N LEU A 68 -13.17 -3.10 -1.42
CA LEU A 68 -12.11 -4.11 -1.37
C LEU A 68 -11.29 -4.10 -2.67
N LEU A 69 -11.95 -3.99 -3.82
CA LEU A 69 -11.28 -3.87 -5.11
C LEU A 69 -10.41 -2.61 -5.18
N MET A 70 -10.91 -1.46 -4.71
CA MET A 70 -10.14 -0.22 -4.68
C MET A 70 -8.84 -0.37 -3.86
N PHE A 71 -8.88 -1.07 -2.72
CA PHE A 71 -7.68 -1.39 -1.93
C PHE A 71 -6.69 -2.26 -2.73
N LEU A 72 -7.17 -3.32 -3.38
CA LEU A 72 -6.34 -4.24 -4.16
C LEU A 72 -5.71 -3.55 -5.39
N GLU A 73 -6.48 -2.70 -6.07
CA GLU A 73 -6.00 -1.90 -7.19
C GLU A 73 -4.88 -0.95 -6.77
N ILE A 74 -5.04 -0.25 -5.63
CA ILE A 74 -3.99 0.60 -5.08
C ILE A 74 -2.73 -0.21 -4.76
N CYS A 75 -2.86 -1.37 -4.12
CA CYS A 75 -1.70 -2.23 -3.82
C CYS A 75 -0.99 -2.71 -5.10
N SER A 76 -1.75 -3.07 -6.13
CA SER A 76 -1.23 -3.41 -7.46
C SER A 76 -0.48 -2.24 -8.09
N ASP A 77 -1.07 -1.04 -8.07
CA ASP A 77 -0.46 0.17 -8.64
C ASP A 77 0.84 0.54 -7.91
N LEU A 78 0.86 0.41 -6.57
CA LEU A 78 2.07 0.58 -5.76
C LEU A 78 3.15 -0.44 -6.15
N ASN A 79 2.79 -1.72 -6.32
CA ASN A 79 3.75 -2.75 -6.75
C ASN A 79 4.33 -2.47 -8.15
N LYS A 80 3.49 -2.04 -9.09
CA LYS A 80 3.96 -1.60 -10.43
C LYS A 80 4.90 -0.39 -10.32
N LEU A 81 4.60 0.55 -9.44
CA LEU A 81 5.46 1.71 -9.22
C LEU A 81 6.84 1.31 -8.65
N CYS A 82 6.92 0.31 -7.77
CA CYS A 82 8.19 -0.26 -7.33
C CYS A 82 9.04 -0.78 -8.51
N GLN A 83 8.43 -1.51 -9.45
CA GLN A 83 9.14 -2.01 -10.64
C GLN A 83 9.68 -0.86 -11.51
N HIS A 84 8.92 0.24 -11.60
CA HIS A 84 9.38 1.42 -12.34
C HIS A 84 10.54 2.14 -11.63
N PHE A 85 10.60 2.14 -10.30
CA PHE A 85 11.74 2.70 -9.57
C PHE A 85 13.05 1.99 -9.92
N GLU A 86 13.04 0.66 -10.03
CA GLU A 86 14.21 -0.15 -10.43
C GLU A 86 14.72 0.24 -11.82
N ALA A 87 13.80 0.56 -12.74
CA ALA A 87 14.14 0.90 -14.12
C ALA A 87 14.71 2.33 -14.29
N VAL A 88 14.52 3.22 -13.31
CA VAL A 88 14.93 4.64 -13.43
C VAL A 88 16.37 4.87 -13.03
N HIS A 89 16.91 4.10 -12.09
CA HIS A 89 18.24 4.32 -11.51
C HIS A 89 18.77 3.04 -10.86
N THR A 90 20.07 2.77 -11.03
CA THR A 90 20.76 1.55 -10.53
C THR A 90 20.84 1.43 -9.01
N GLY A 91 20.26 2.37 -8.27
CA GLY A 91 20.19 2.30 -6.82
C GLY A 91 21.38 2.92 -6.10
N THR A 92 21.12 3.39 -4.89
CA THR A 92 22.10 3.59 -3.82
C THR A 92 21.71 2.67 -2.67
N PRO A 93 22.59 2.38 -1.70
CA PRO A 93 22.21 1.55 -0.55
C PRO A 93 20.93 2.03 0.15
N ILE A 94 20.72 3.35 0.23
CA ILE A 94 19.52 3.96 0.81
C ILE A 94 18.29 3.72 -0.06
N THR A 95 18.34 4.10 -1.35
CA THR A 95 17.20 3.96 -2.26
C THR A 95 16.85 2.48 -2.52
N ASN A 96 17.84 1.58 -2.53
CA ASN A 96 17.62 0.14 -2.61
C ASN A 96 16.94 -0.39 -1.34
N ASN A 97 17.38 0.02 -0.15
CA ASN A 97 16.72 -0.41 1.09
C ASN A 97 15.26 0.03 1.15
N LEU A 98 14.96 1.26 0.74
CA LEU A 98 13.60 1.78 0.67
C LEU A 98 12.75 0.97 -0.33
N LEU A 99 13.29 0.69 -1.51
CA LEU A 99 12.60 -0.05 -2.56
C LEU A 99 12.34 -1.51 -2.18
N GLU A 100 13.30 -2.20 -1.56
CA GLU A 100 13.09 -3.57 -1.05
C GLU A 100 11.99 -3.61 0.01
N LYS A 101 11.94 -2.62 0.91
CA LYS A 101 10.85 -2.50 1.89
C LYS A 101 9.50 -2.30 1.22
N CYS A 102 9.42 -1.40 0.22
CA CYS A 102 8.19 -1.19 -0.53
C CYS A 102 7.71 -2.48 -1.19
N LYS A 103 8.58 -3.18 -1.93
CA LYS A 103 8.27 -4.46 -2.59
C LYS A 103 7.82 -5.53 -1.60
N THR A 104 8.49 -5.61 -0.45
CA THR A 104 8.11 -6.55 0.61
C THR A 104 6.71 -6.26 1.10
N PHE A 105 6.39 -5.00 1.43
CA PHE A 105 5.08 -4.62 1.96
C PHE A 105 3.92 -4.82 0.98
N VAL A 106 4.13 -4.55 -0.31
CA VAL A 106 3.09 -4.73 -1.34
C VAL A 106 3.06 -6.14 -1.94
N SER A 107 3.91 -7.05 -1.44
CA SER A 107 3.86 -8.45 -1.83
C SER A 107 2.58 -9.10 -1.32
N HIS A 108 1.94 -9.88 -2.19
CA HIS A 108 0.62 -10.47 -1.97
C HIS A 108 0.52 -11.26 -0.66
N SER A 109 1.55 -12.02 -0.32
CA SER A 109 1.60 -12.91 0.84
C SER A 109 2.36 -12.34 2.04
N ASN A 110 2.81 -11.09 1.99
CA ASN A 110 3.57 -10.50 3.09
C ASN A 110 2.70 -10.33 4.34
N ASP A 111 3.30 -10.63 5.50
CA ASP A 111 2.64 -10.41 6.79
C ASP A 111 2.62 -8.91 7.15
N LEU A 112 1.41 -8.38 7.27
CA LEU A 112 1.09 -6.99 7.58
C LEU A 112 0.85 -6.79 9.08
N SER A 113 0.80 -7.85 9.90
CA SER A 113 0.39 -7.78 11.32
C SER A 113 1.24 -6.82 12.16
N ASN A 114 2.49 -6.56 11.78
CA ASN A 114 3.39 -5.62 12.49
C ASN A 114 3.49 -4.23 11.85
N ILE A 115 2.84 -3.98 10.71
CA ILE A 115 2.92 -2.67 10.05
C ILE A 115 2.08 -1.67 10.83
N ARG A 116 2.69 -0.55 11.23
CA ARG A 116 2.00 0.54 11.92
C ARG A 116 2.42 1.87 11.31
N ALA A 117 1.44 2.60 10.78
CA ALA A 117 1.65 3.98 10.35
C ALA A 117 1.86 4.87 11.58
N LYS A 118 2.83 5.80 11.50
CA LYS A 118 2.97 6.86 12.51
C LYS A 118 1.92 7.93 12.24
N TYR A 119 0.81 7.89 12.96
CA TYR A 119 -0.11 9.03 13.06
C TYR A 119 0.63 10.23 13.71
N PRO A 120 0.45 11.48 13.25
CA PRO A 120 -0.78 12.02 12.69
C PRO A 120 -0.63 12.32 11.20
N HIS A 121 -1.44 11.66 10.39
CA HIS A 121 -1.82 12.27 9.12
C HIS A 121 -3.13 13.03 9.43
N ASP A 122 -3.48 14.09 8.71
CA ASP A 122 -4.79 14.77 8.79
C ASP A 122 -5.96 13.85 8.32
N VAL A 123 -5.84 12.56 8.59
CA VAL A 123 -6.61 11.43 8.10
C VAL A 123 -7.24 10.79 9.32
N VAL A 124 -8.56 10.67 9.30
CA VAL A 124 -9.31 10.09 10.41
C VAL A 124 -8.96 8.60 10.50
N ASN A 125 -8.46 8.16 11.66
CA ASN A 125 -8.41 6.74 11.99
C ASN A 125 -9.79 6.33 12.49
N HIS A 126 -10.49 5.48 11.74
CA HIS A 126 -11.81 4.98 12.14
C HIS A 126 -11.74 3.68 12.94
N LEU A 127 -10.55 3.21 13.29
CA LEU A 127 -10.38 2.03 14.13
C LEU A 127 -10.43 2.40 15.60
N SER A 128 -11.20 1.62 16.38
CA SER A 128 -11.02 1.52 17.82
C SER A 128 -9.63 0.96 18.17
N CYS A 129 -9.21 1.11 19.42
CA CYS A 129 -7.93 0.56 19.90
C CYS A 129 -7.82 -0.96 19.69
N ASP A 130 -8.92 -1.69 19.91
CA ASP A 130 -8.95 -3.13 19.71
C ASP A 130 -8.81 -3.50 18.24
N GLU A 131 -9.57 -2.85 17.36
CA GLU A 131 -9.49 -3.08 15.92
C GLU A 131 -8.09 -2.76 15.37
N ALA A 132 -7.49 -1.66 15.80
CA ALA A 132 -6.14 -1.27 15.40
C ALA A 132 -5.08 -2.25 15.91
N LYS A 133 -5.26 -2.81 17.11
CA LYS A 133 -4.28 -3.73 17.70
C LYS A 133 -4.41 -5.16 17.16
N ASN A 134 -5.65 -5.63 17.00
CA ASN A 134 -5.94 -7.06 16.90
C ASN A 134 -6.59 -7.49 15.58
N HIS A 135 -7.06 -6.56 14.74
CA HIS A 135 -7.89 -6.92 13.58
C HIS A 135 -7.42 -6.32 12.26
N TYR A 136 -7.33 -4.98 12.19
CA TYR A 136 -7.24 -4.25 10.92
C TYR A 136 -6.05 -3.29 10.85
N GLY A 137 -5.33 -3.05 11.95
CA GLY A 137 -4.28 -2.03 11.99
C GLY A 137 -3.17 -2.23 10.95
N GLY A 138 -2.76 -3.48 10.70
CA GLY A 138 -1.77 -3.81 9.67
C GLY A 138 -2.21 -3.45 8.26
N VAL A 139 -3.37 -3.94 7.85
CA VAL A 139 -3.92 -3.71 6.50
C VAL A 139 -4.25 -2.24 6.25
N VAL A 140 -4.78 -1.52 7.25
CA VAL A 140 -5.07 -0.09 7.16
C VAL A 140 -3.80 0.75 7.09
N SER A 141 -2.73 0.31 7.77
CA SER A 141 -1.45 1.01 7.77
C SER A 141 -0.62 0.79 6.51
N LEU A 142 -0.92 -0.22 5.69
CA LEU A 142 -0.11 -0.60 4.54
C LEU A 142 0.07 0.55 3.53
N ILE A 143 -1.03 1.08 3.01
CA ILE A 143 -1.03 2.14 1.99
C ILE A 143 -0.27 3.39 2.46
N PRO A 144 -0.56 4.00 3.63
CA PRO A 144 0.16 5.20 4.06
C PRO A 144 1.66 4.94 4.28
N VAL A 145 2.04 3.80 4.87
CA VAL A 145 3.47 3.47 5.09
C VAL A 145 4.21 3.33 3.77
N VAL A 146 3.63 2.63 2.78
CA VAL A 146 4.28 2.44 1.47
C VAL A 146 4.37 3.77 0.71
N LEU A 147 3.34 4.62 0.77
CA LEU A 147 3.39 5.95 0.16
C LEU A 147 4.52 6.80 0.73
N ASP A 148 4.71 6.80 2.05
CA ASP A 148 5.78 7.56 2.69
C ASP A 148 7.16 7.05 2.26
N LEU A 149 7.37 5.73 2.21
CA LEU A 149 8.61 5.14 1.70
C LEU A 149 8.89 5.50 0.24
N MET A 150 7.85 5.54 -0.61
CA MET A 150 8.00 5.92 -2.02
C MET A 150 8.34 7.40 -2.19
N LYS A 151 7.75 8.28 -1.37
CA LYS A 151 8.11 9.71 -1.35
C LYS A 151 9.55 9.90 -0.90
N GLU A 152 9.96 9.18 0.13
CA GLU A 152 11.33 9.20 0.64
C GLU A 152 12.30 8.71 -0.45
N TRP A 153 11.95 7.65 -1.18
CA TRP A 153 12.74 7.13 -2.30
C TRP A 153 12.94 8.20 -3.39
N ILE A 154 11.89 8.91 -3.80
CA ILE A 154 11.98 9.99 -4.79
C ILE A 154 12.88 11.11 -4.28
N ALA A 155 12.66 11.56 -3.04
CA ALA A 155 13.44 12.64 -2.44
C ALA A 155 14.95 12.30 -2.33
N HIS A 156 15.30 11.04 -2.08
CA HIS A 156 16.70 10.60 -2.11
C HIS A 156 17.26 10.49 -3.53
N SER A 157 16.44 10.02 -4.47
CA SER A 157 16.86 9.86 -5.86
C SER A 157 17.09 11.20 -6.56
N GLU A 158 16.32 12.25 -6.23
CA GLU A 158 16.51 13.60 -6.76
C GLU A 158 17.77 14.30 -6.25
N LYS A 159 18.27 13.90 -5.08
CA LYS A 159 19.52 14.45 -4.51
C LYS A 159 20.77 13.85 -5.14
N LEU A 160 20.65 12.83 -5.99
CA LEU A 160 21.79 12.19 -6.64
C LEU A 160 22.36 13.09 -7.75
N PRO A 161 23.70 13.22 -7.86
CA PRO A 161 24.31 13.95 -8.97
C PRO A 161 23.90 13.33 -10.31
N ARG A 162 23.50 14.17 -11.28
CA ARG A 162 23.07 13.74 -12.63
C ARG A 162 24.07 12.84 -13.37
N LYS A 163 25.34 12.78 -12.93
CA LYS A 163 26.40 11.93 -13.50
C LYS A 163 26.20 10.44 -13.26
N VAL A 164 25.39 10.02 -12.28
CA VAL A 164 25.10 8.60 -12.00
C VAL A 164 23.95 8.07 -12.89
N LEU A 165 23.16 8.96 -13.50
CA LEU A 165 22.02 8.60 -14.36
C LEU A 165 22.43 8.20 -15.80
N GLN A 166 23.71 8.27 -16.17
CA GLN A 166 24.20 8.03 -17.55
C GLN A 166 25.15 6.83 -17.70
N GLN A 167 25.48 6.07 -16.65
CA GLN A 167 26.41 4.94 -16.78
C GLN A 167 25.70 3.63 -17.17
N GLY A 168 24.87 3.69 -18.23
CA GLY A 168 24.22 2.53 -18.86
C GLY A 168 24.41 2.43 -20.36
N GLU A 169 25.23 3.30 -20.96
CA GLU A 169 25.57 3.26 -22.39
C GLU A 169 27.09 3.17 -22.56
N THR A 170 27.61 1.95 -22.54
CA THR A 170 28.87 1.56 -23.21
C THR A 170 28.74 0.15 -23.71
#